data_AF-A0A925ZUA7-F1
#
_entry.id   AF-A0A925ZUA7-F1
#
_cell.length_a   1.000
_cell.length_b   1.000
_cell.length_c   1.000
_cell.angle_alpha   90.00
_cell.angle_beta   90.00
_cell.angle_gamma   90.00
#
_symmetry.space_group_name_H-M   'P 1'
#
loop_
_entity.id
_entity.type
_entity.pdbx_description
1 polymer ?
#
loop_
_entity_poly.entity_id
_entity_poly.type
_entity_poly.pdbx_seq_one_letter_code
_entity_poly.pdbx_strand_id
1 'polypeptide(L)'
;ATLPAWRGIGLYPRLLQAILAAESDTAARFWIAYLPENHASARGITKAGFRSVGAVVGTDGQLRLHAGSDGARGIHGAALLGLPHGERGVGTMRRIWGAALSVGNAVVTGSK
;
A
#
# COMPACT_ATOMS: atom_id res chain seq x y z
N ALA A 1 2.09 14.95 -11.30
CA ALA A 1 0.61 14.81 -11.32
C ALA A 1 0.17 14.32 -12.69
N THR A 2 -0.85 13.47 -12.79
CA THR A 2 -1.41 13.02 -14.08
C THR A 2 -2.06 14.20 -14.81
N LEU A 3 -1.73 14.38 -16.10
CA LEU A 3 -2.30 15.40 -16.97
C LEU A 3 -3.85 15.33 -16.96
N PRO A 4 -4.58 16.45 -16.98
CA PRO A 4 -6.05 16.46 -16.89
C PRO A 4 -6.76 15.52 -17.86
N ALA A 5 -6.30 15.47 -19.12
CA ALA A 5 -6.86 14.61 -20.16
C ALA A 5 -6.76 13.10 -19.87
N TRP A 6 -5.92 12.71 -18.92
CA TRP A 6 -5.63 11.31 -18.59
C TRP A 6 -6.15 10.91 -17.20
N ARG A 7 -6.92 11.79 -16.55
CA ARG A 7 -7.55 11.51 -15.24
C ARG A 7 -8.82 10.68 -15.43
N GLY A 8 -9.18 9.88 -14.42
CA GLY A 8 -10.44 9.14 -14.40
C GLY A 8 -10.54 7.90 -15.30
N ILE A 9 -9.67 7.76 -16.31
CA ILE A 9 -9.73 6.65 -17.28
C ILE A 9 -9.08 5.33 -16.81
N GLY A 10 -8.69 5.24 -15.55
CA GLY A 10 -8.05 4.03 -15.01
C GLY A 10 -6.62 3.79 -15.49
N LEU A 11 -5.90 4.84 -15.92
CA LEU A 11 -4.50 4.72 -16.34
C LEU A 11 -3.59 4.22 -15.21
N TYR A 12 -3.73 4.80 -14.01
CA TYR A 12 -2.90 4.47 -12.86
C TYR A 12 -2.93 2.97 -12.47
N PRO A 13 -4.09 2.30 -12.31
CA PRO A 13 -4.10 0.87 -12.03
C PRO A 13 -3.47 0.02 -13.15
N ARG A 14 -3.68 0.38 -14.42
CA ARG A 14 -3.05 -0.32 -15.56
C ARG A 14 -1.53 -0.16 -15.57
N LEU A 15 -1.05 1.03 -15.24
CA LEU A 15 0.38 1.30 -15.10
C LEU A 15 1.00 0.47 -13.97
N LEU A 16 0.33 0.39 -12.81
CA LEU A 16 0.80 -0.46 -11.72
C LEU A 16 0.88 -1.93 -12.15
N GLN A 17 -0.14 -2.44 -12.83
CA GLN A 17 -0.12 -3.80 -13.37
C GLN A 17 1.01 -4.04 -14.37
N ALA A 18 1.30 -3.05 -15.24
CA ALA A 18 2.42 -3.13 -16.17
C ALA A 18 3.78 -3.17 -15.45
N ILE A 19 3.95 -2.37 -14.39
CA ILE A 19 5.15 -2.41 -13.53
C ILE A 19 5.28 -3.77 -12.85
N LEU A 20 4.20 -4.30 -12.27
CA LEU A 20 4.19 -5.61 -11.64
C LEU A 20 4.59 -6.74 -12.61
N ALA A 21 4.14 -6.65 -13.86
CA ALA A 21 4.46 -7.64 -14.90
C ALA A 21 5.91 -7.52 -15.38
N ALA A 22 6.46 -6.30 -15.46
CA ALA A 22 7.85 -6.08 -15.86
C ALA A 22 8.85 -6.54 -14.79
N GLU A 23 8.48 -6.40 -13.52
CA GLU A 23 9.35 -6.67 -12.36
C GLU A 23 9.10 -8.05 -11.74
N SER A 24 8.18 -8.86 -12.28
CA SER A 24 7.79 -10.13 -11.65
C SER A 24 8.91 -11.15 -11.59
N ASP A 25 9.87 -11.06 -12.50
CA ASP A 25 11.01 -11.99 -12.58
C ASP A 25 12.04 -11.71 -11.48
N THR A 26 12.07 -10.48 -10.95
CA THR A 26 13.05 -10.03 -9.95
C THR A 26 12.44 -9.96 -8.55
N ALA A 27 11.12 -9.83 -8.43
CA ALA A 27 10.43 -9.66 -7.16
C ALA A 27 9.13 -10.47 -7.05
N ALA A 28 9.03 -11.26 -5.98
CA ALA A 28 7.82 -12.03 -5.68
C ALA A 28 6.71 -11.20 -4.99
N ARG A 29 7.03 -10.04 -4.43
CA ARG A 29 6.11 -9.22 -3.63
C ARG A 29 6.38 -7.74 -3.82
N PHE A 30 5.30 -6.96 -3.90
CA PHE A 30 5.36 -5.52 -4.14
C PHE A 30 4.62 -4.77 -3.05
N TRP A 31 5.19 -3.64 -2.63
CA TRP A 31 4.66 -2.83 -1.54
C TRP A 31 4.47 -1.40 -2.03
N ILE A 32 3.35 -0.79 -1.65
CA ILE A 32 3.05 0.60 -1.98
C ILE A 32 2.32 1.26 -0.82
N ALA A 33 2.69 2.51 -0.53
CA ALA A 33 2.06 3.32 0.50
C ALA A 33 1.29 4.49 -0.11
N TYR A 34 0.20 4.91 0.53
CA TYR A 34 -0.54 6.11 0.17
C TYR A 34 -1.05 6.84 1.40
N LEU A 35 -1.13 8.17 1.32
CA LEU A 35 -1.75 8.98 2.38
C LEU A 35 -3.27 8.69 2.45
N PRO A 36 -3.88 8.55 3.64
CA PRO A 36 -5.30 8.25 3.83
C PRO A 36 -6.24 9.17 3.05
N GLU A 37 -5.86 10.44 2.87
CA GLU A 37 -6.62 11.47 2.17
C GLU A 37 -6.56 11.29 0.64
N ASN A 38 -5.58 10.51 0.14
CA ASN A 38 -5.42 10.22 -1.27
C ASN A 38 -6.32 9.05 -1.70
N HIS A 39 -7.63 9.28 -1.67
CA HIS A 39 -8.64 8.30 -2.05
C HIS A 39 -8.51 7.83 -3.51
N ALA A 40 -7.99 8.67 -4.41
CA ALA A 40 -7.77 8.31 -5.80
C ALA A 40 -6.68 7.24 -5.95
N SER A 41 -5.53 7.42 -5.28
CA SER A 41 -4.47 6.41 -5.25
C SER A 41 -4.94 5.16 -4.54
N ALA A 42 -5.65 5.28 -3.41
CA ALA A 42 -6.21 4.13 -2.69
C ALA A 42 -7.04 3.23 -3.62
N ARG A 43 -7.99 3.83 -4.36
CA ARG A 43 -8.82 3.10 -5.34
C ARG A 43 -8.00 2.50 -6.47
N GLY A 44 -7.01 3.22 -6.99
CA GLY A 44 -6.14 2.73 -8.06
C GLY A 44 -5.28 1.55 -7.64
N ILE A 45 -4.68 1.62 -6.45
CA ILE A 45 -3.87 0.57 -5.84
C ILE A 45 -4.72 -0.70 -5.64
N THR A 46 -5.92 -0.56 -5.07
CA THR A 46 -6.84 -1.69 -4.91
C THR A 46 -7.25 -2.29 -6.25
N LYS A 47 -7.58 -1.46 -7.26
CA LYS A 47 -7.92 -1.93 -8.61
C LYS A 47 -6.77 -2.63 -9.33
N ALA A 48 -5.52 -2.31 -8.97
CA ALA A 48 -4.34 -2.99 -9.49
C ALA A 48 -4.07 -4.35 -8.81
N GLY A 49 -4.85 -4.74 -7.81
CA GLY A 49 -4.75 -6.03 -7.12
C GLY A 49 -3.96 -6.02 -5.80
N PHE A 50 -3.53 -4.84 -5.34
CA PHE A 50 -2.91 -4.71 -4.02
C PHE A 50 -3.96 -4.80 -2.92
N ARG A 51 -3.58 -5.36 -1.76
CA ARG A 51 -4.40 -5.45 -0.55
C ARG A 51 -3.79 -4.66 0.58
N SER A 52 -4.60 -3.90 1.31
CA SER A 52 -4.13 -3.16 2.49
C SER A 52 -3.67 -4.13 3.59
N VAL A 53 -2.48 -3.90 4.14
CA VAL A 53 -1.86 -4.73 5.19
C VAL A 53 -1.62 -3.98 6.48
N GLY A 54 -1.90 -2.68 6.52
CA GLY A 54 -1.69 -1.87 7.70
C GLY A 54 -1.60 -0.38 7.39
N ALA A 55 -1.30 0.37 8.43
CA ALA A 55 -1.02 1.79 8.34
C ALA A 55 0.29 2.10 9.07
N VAL A 56 1.17 2.84 8.40
CA VAL A 56 2.27 3.55 9.04
C VAL A 56 1.69 4.74 9.77
N VAL A 57 1.99 4.89 11.06
CA VAL A 57 1.51 5.98 11.90
C VAL A 57 2.69 6.58 12.66
N GLY A 58 2.77 7.91 12.68
CA GLY A 58 3.66 8.64 13.58
C GLY A 58 3.04 8.79 14.97
N THR A 59 3.76 8.40 16.02
CA THR A 59 3.41 8.66 17.43
C THR A 59 4.69 9.02 18.18
N ASP A 60 4.67 10.13 18.91
CA ASP A 60 5.82 10.62 19.71
C ASP A 60 7.15 10.71 18.94
N GLY A 61 7.09 11.18 17.69
CA GLY A 61 8.27 11.31 16.82
C GLY A 61 8.77 9.99 16.23
N GLN A 62 8.12 8.86 16.51
CA GLN A 62 8.45 7.55 15.94
C GLN A 62 7.40 7.10 14.93
N LEU A 63 7.84 6.55 13.81
CA LEU A 63 6.98 5.85 12.86
C LEU A 63 6.82 4.40 13.30
N ARG A 64 5.59 3.88 13.27
CA ARG A 64 5.26 2.48 13.54
C ARG A 64 4.31 1.96 12.48
N LEU A 65 4.41 0.68 12.15
CA LEU A 65 3.42 0.03 11.31
C LEU A 65 2.42 -0.73 12.18
N HIS A 66 1.16 -0.32 12.09
CA HIS A 66 0.04 -0.99 12.71
C HIS A 66 -0.52 -2.00 11.72
N ALA A 67 -0.40 -3.28 12.05
CA ALA A 67 -0.85 -4.36 11.18
C ALA A 67 -2.37 -4.31 10.97
N GLY A 68 -2.78 -4.58 9.72
CA GLY A 68 -4.17 -4.72 9.29
C GLY A 68 -4.79 -6.03 9.77
N SER A 69 -5.81 -6.52 9.08
CA SER A 69 -6.41 -7.84 9.36
C SER A 69 -5.46 -9.01 9.02
N ASP A 70 -4.52 -8.79 8.11
CA ASP A 70 -3.48 -9.77 7.75
C ASP A 70 -2.21 -9.51 8.57
N GLY A 71 -2.18 -10.03 9.80
CA GLY A 71 -1.11 -9.80 10.78
C GLY A 71 0.28 -10.20 10.28
N ALA A 72 0.39 -11.34 9.59
CA ALA A 72 1.66 -11.83 9.04
C ALA A 72 2.22 -10.86 7.98
N ARG A 73 1.37 -10.35 7.08
CA ARG A 73 1.80 -9.36 6.09
C ARG A 73 2.11 -8.01 6.71
N GLY A 74 1.41 -7.63 7.78
CA GLY A 74 1.76 -6.45 8.58
C GLY A 74 3.18 -6.55 9.12
N ILE A 75 3.54 -7.68 9.74
CA ILE A 75 4.89 -7.89 10.30
C ILE A 75 5.97 -7.80 9.21
N HIS A 76 5.78 -8.45 8.07
CA HIS A 76 6.74 -8.34 6.95
C HIS A 76 6.85 -6.91 6.40
N GLY A 77 5.74 -6.17 6.36
CA GLY A 77 5.73 -4.77 5.96
C GLY A 77 6.49 -3.87 6.95
N ALA A 78 6.35 -4.13 8.25
CA ALA A 78 7.10 -3.44 9.29
C ALA A 78 8.61 -3.69 9.14
N ALA A 79 9.01 -4.96 8.95
CA ALA A 79 10.40 -5.35 8.74
C ALA A 79 11.01 -4.71 7.48
N LEU A 80 10.28 -4.71 6.36
CA LEU A 80 10.72 -4.07 5.11
C LEU A 80 11.02 -2.58 5.30
N LEU A 81 10.17 -1.89 6.05
CA LEU A 81 10.30 -0.45 6.27
C LEU A 81 11.24 -0.09 7.42
N GLY A 82 11.82 -1.08 8.12
CA GLY A 82 12.61 -0.87 9.33
C GLY A 82 11.81 -0.25 10.48
N LEU A 83 10.49 -0.48 10.51
CA LEU A 83 9.58 0.10 11.50
C LEU A 83 9.25 -0.90 12.60
N PRO A 84 9.08 -0.45 13.86
CA PRO A 84 8.46 -1.26 14.90
C PRO A 84 7.04 -1.65 14.49
N HIS A 85 6.65 -2.88 14.79
CA HIS A 85 5.26 -3.33 14.66
C HIS A 85 4.48 -3.00 15.94
N GLY A 86 3.26 -2.50 15.78
CA GLY A 86 2.34 -2.24 16.90
C GLY A 86 1.02 -2.98 16.72
N GLU A 87 0.42 -3.44 17.82
CA GLU A 87 -0.95 -3.96 17.81
C GLU A 87 -1.97 -2.81 17.63
N ARG A 88 -3.15 -3.13 17.08
CA ARG A 88 -4.25 -2.15 16.99
C ARG A 88 -4.73 -1.77 18.40
N GLY A 89 -4.19 -0.71 18.95
CA GLY A 89 -4.74 -0.06 20.14
C GLY A 89 -6.02 0.71 19.82
N VAL A 90 -7.09 0.45 20.57
CA VAL A 90 -8.32 1.27 20.61
C VAL A 90 -8.02 2.51 21.46
N GLY A 91 -7.24 3.44 20.91
CA GLY A 91 -6.93 4.71 21.54
C GLY A 91 -7.05 5.82 20.51
N THR A 92 -7.62 6.95 20.90
CA THR A 92 -7.83 8.14 20.06
C THR A 92 -6.51 8.54 19.41
N MET A 93 -6.28 8.03 18.20
CA MET A 93 -5.03 8.14 17.48
C MET A 93 -4.93 9.57 16.97
N ARG A 94 -4.14 10.41 17.63
CA ARG A 94 -3.81 11.75 17.13
C ARG A 94 -2.84 11.56 15.96
N ARG A 95 -3.40 11.31 14.77
CA ARG A 95 -2.67 11.13 13.50
C ARG A 95 -1.87 12.39 13.22
N ILE A 96 -0.56 12.31 13.42
CA ILE A 96 0.35 13.40 13.04
C ILE A 96 0.74 13.24 11.57
N TRP A 97 0.99 12.01 11.11
CA TRP A 97 1.11 11.58 9.71
C TRP A 97 0.74 10.09 9.63
N GLY A 98 -0.01 9.69 8.59
CA GLY A 98 -0.38 8.30 8.36
C GLY A 98 -0.23 7.92 6.89
N ALA A 99 0.22 6.70 6.59
CA ALA A 99 0.18 6.14 5.24
C ALA A 99 -0.34 4.70 5.30
N ALA A 100 -1.35 4.37 4.52
CA ALA A 100 -1.80 2.99 4.38
C ALA A 100 -0.78 2.23 3.52
N LEU A 101 -0.34 1.07 4.00
CA LEU A 101 0.54 0.16 3.27
C LEU A 101 -0.31 -0.94 2.64
N SER A 102 -0.05 -1.22 1.37
CA SER A 102 -0.67 -2.32 0.64
C SER A 102 0.38 -3.23 0.03
N VAL A 103 0.07 -4.52 -0.10
CA VAL A 103 0.92 -5.52 -0.75
C VAL A 103 0.18 -6.22 -1.88
N GLY A 104 0.89 -6.40 -2.98
CA GLY A 104 0.48 -7.20 -4.14
C GLY A 104 1.39 -8.43 -4.28
N ASN A 105 0.84 -9.51 -4.82
CA ASN A 105 1.64 -10.60 -5.35
C ASN A 105 1.78 -10.40 -6.87
N ALA A 106 2.86 -10.91 -7.47
CA ALA A 106 2.94 -11.06 -8.92
C ALA A 106 1.93 -12.14 -9.38
N VAL A 107 0.67 -11.76 -9.54
CA VAL A 107 -0.30 -12.57 -10.26
C VAL A 107 -0.69 -11.75 -11.48
N VAL A 108 0.08 -11.92 -12.55
CA VAL A 108 -0.35 -11.47 -13.88
C VAL A 108 -1.49 -12.40 -14.28
N THR A 109 -2.72 -12.05 -13.93
CA THR A 109 -3.88 -12.67 -14.57
C THR A 109 -3.88 -12.18 -16.00
N GLY A 110 -3.30 -12.96 -16.90
CA GLY A 110 -3.47 -12.78 -18.33
C GLY A 110 -4.95 -12.91 -18.65
N SER A 111 -5.65 -11.80 -18.86
CA SER A 111 -6.85 -11.82 -19.68
C SER A 111 -6.38 -12.08 -21.11
N LYS A 112 -6.60 -13.33 -21.56
CA LYS A 112 -6.80 -13.61 -22.99
C LYS A 112 -7.97 -12.78 -23.51
#